data_AF-A0A2N2LF24-F1
#
_entry.id   AF-A0A2N2LF24-F1
#
_cell.length_a   1.000
_cell.length_b   1.000
_cell.length_c   1.000
_cell.angle_alpha   90.00
_cell.angle_beta   90.00
_cell.angle_gamma   90.00
#
_symmetry.space_group_name_H-M   'P 1'
#
loop_
_entity.id
_entity.type
_entity.pdbx_description
1 polymer ?
#
loop_
_entity_poly.entity_id
_entity_poly.type
_entity_poly.pdbx_seq_one_letter_code
_entity_poly.pdbx_strand_id
1 'polypeptide(L)'
;MSLKTKTKNISIVLYRPKYAGNIGSVARAGKNMGITQIVVVGAKEFDREEMEQRSTHLAADVLDQIQYVVSIEEALGTFTYIVGTTAR
;
A
#
# COMPACT_ATOMS: atom_id res chain seq x y z
N MET A 1 -5.25 -16.22 -25.87
CA MET A 1 -6.02 -15.46 -24.86
C MET A 1 -5.05 -14.62 -24.05
N SER A 2 -5.23 -13.29 -24.01
CA SER A 2 -4.47 -12.45 -23.10
C SER A 2 -5.02 -12.61 -21.69
N LEU A 3 -4.21 -13.10 -20.76
CA LEU A 3 -4.59 -13.18 -19.35
C LEU A 3 -4.57 -11.76 -18.78
N LYS A 4 -5.74 -11.21 -18.46
CA LYS A 4 -5.86 -9.90 -17.81
C LYS A 4 -5.74 -10.07 -16.30
N THR A 5 -4.74 -9.44 -15.70
CA THR A 5 -4.52 -9.46 -14.25
C THR A 5 -5.72 -8.87 -13.51
N LYS A 6 -6.23 -9.56 -12.49
CA LYS A 6 -7.26 -9.05 -11.58
C LYS A 6 -6.60 -8.30 -10.44
N THR A 7 -6.27 -7.02 -10.65
CA THR A 7 -5.53 -6.18 -9.68
C THR A 7 -6.24 -6.02 -8.34
N LYS A 8 -7.57 -6.16 -8.30
CA LYS A 8 -8.37 -6.19 -7.06
C LYS A 8 -8.03 -7.36 -6.10
N ASN A 9 -7.30 -8.37 -6.58
CA ASN A 9 -6.83 -9.50 -5.78
C ASN A 9 -5.35 -9.32 -5.34
N ILE A 10 -4.76 -8.15 -5.58
CA ILE A 10 -3.38 -7.83 -5.24
C ILE A 10 -3.41 -6.72 -4.21
N SER A 11 -2.63 -6.88 -3.14
CA SER A 11 -2.44 -5.84 -2.14
C SER A 11 -0.95 -5.53 -1.99
N ILE A 12 -0.63 -4.26 -1.74
CA ILE A 12 0.74 -3.82 -1.44
C ILE A 12 0.85 -3.69 0.07
N VAL A 13 1.76 -4.47 0.68
CA VAL A 13 2.00 -4.43 2.13
C VAL A 13 3.29 -3.65 2.39
N LEU A 14 3.16 -2.51 3.08
CA LEU A 14 4.28 -1.67 3.51
C LEU A 14 4.66 -2.01 4.94
N TYR A 15 5.79 -2.68 5.13
CA TYR A 15 6.28 -3.04 6.45
C TYR A 15 7.11 -1.92 7.07
N ARG A 16 6.58 -1.29 8.12
CA ARG A 16 7.24 -0.24 8.92
C ARG A 16 7.87 0.88 8.06
N PRO A 17 7.09 1.54 7.17
CA PRO A 17 7.63 2.63 6.37
C PRO A 17 8.21 3.73 7.26
N LYS A 18 9.37 4.29 6.86
CA LYS A 18 10.07 5.30 7.65
C LYS A 18 9.47 6.70 7.49
N TYR A 19 9.02 7.04 6.29
CA TYR A 19 8.56 8.38 5.90
C TYR A 19 7.14 8.31 5.37
N ALA A 20 6.27 9.24 5.79
CA ALA A 20 4.87 9.28 5.37
C ALA A 20 4.75 9.50 3.85
N GLY A 21 5.64 10.31 3.28
CA GLY A 21 5.70 10.54 1.84
C GLY A 21 5.95 9.29 0.98
N ASN A 22 6.56 8.24 1.54
CA ASN A 22 6.69 6.97 0.84
C ASN A 22 5.34 6.26 0.69
N ILE A 23 4.47 6.37 1.70
CA ILE A 23 3.10 5.82 1.63
C ILE A 23 2.32 6.53 0.54
N GLY A 24 2.41 7.87 0.49
CA GLY A 24 1.82 8.67 -0.60
C GLY A 24 2.32 8.26 -1.98
N SER A 25 3.63 8.10 -2.14
CA SER A 25 4.25 7.68 -3.40
C SER A 25 3.80 6.28 -3.83
N VAL A 26 3.65 5.35 -2.88
CA VAL A 26 3.14 4.00 -3.15
C VAL A 26 1.66 4.04 -3.53
N ALA A 27 0.84 4.86 -2.87
CA ALA A 27 -0.57 5.03 -3.23
C ALA A 27 -0.74 5.51 -4.68
N ARG A 28 0.08 6.49 -5.10
CA ARG A 28 0.13 6.95 -6.49
C ARG A 28 0.55 5.84 -7.45
N ALA A 29 1.61 5.11 -7.13
CA ALA A 29 2.10 4.02 -7.96
C ALA A 29 1.06 2.90 -8.09
N GLY A 30 0.45 2.50 -6.98
CA GLY A 30 -0.63 1.51 -6.94
C GLY A 30 -1.80 1.95 -7.81
N LYS A 31 -2.30 3.17 -7.65
CA LYS A 31 -3.40 3.70 -8.46
C LYS A 31 -3.10 3.68 -9.96
N ASN A 32 -1.91 4.12 -10.36
CA ASN A 32 -1.48 4.09 -11.76
C ASN A 32 -1.43 2.67 -12.33
N MET A 33 -1.17 1.67 -11.49
CA MET A 33 -1.14 0.25 -11.86
C MET A 33 -2.49 -0.46 -11.65
N GLY A 34 -3.53 0.26 -11.21
CA GLY A 34 -4.86 -0.29 -10.90
C GLY A 34 -4.92 -1.12 -9.61
N ILE A 35 -3.94 -1.00 -8.72
CA ILE A 35 -3.86 -1.67 -7.41
C ILE A 35 -4.16 -0.63 -6.32
N THR A 36 -5.32 -0.74 -5.66
CA THR A 36 -5.75 0.24 -4.65
C THR A 36 -5.72 -0.30 -3.23
N GLN A 37 -5.53 -1.61 -3.04
CA GLN A 37 -5.44 -2.21 -1.71
C GLN A 37 -4.02 -2.06 -1.16
N ILE A 38 -3.88 -1.23 -0.13
CA ILE A 38 -2.61 -0.97 0.55
C ILE A 38 -2.79 -1.23 2.04
N VAL A 39 -1.87 -2.01 2.59
CA VAL A 39 -1.79 -2.30 4.02
C VAL A 39 -0.49 -1.72 4.56
N VAL A 40 -0.56 -0.91 5.60
CA VAL A 40 0.61 -0.38 6.30
C VAL A 40 0.74 -1.09 7.64
N VAL A 41 1.89 -1.73 7.85
CA VAL A 41 2.16 -2.51 9.05
C VAL A 41 3.08 -1.74 9.98
N GLY A 42 2.67 -1.66 11.25
CA GLY A 42 3.41 -1.04 12.34
C GLY A 42 2.72 0.21 12.87
N ALA A 43 2.89 0.47 14.17
CA ALA A 43 2.28 1.60 14.83
C ALA A 43 3.13 2.87 14.65
N LYS A 44 2.68 3.77 13.78
CA LYS A 44 3.10 5.17 13.71
C LYS A 44 1.93 6.03 13.22
N GLU A 45 1.75 7.18 13.84
CA GLU A 45 0.98 8.25 13.23
C GLU A 45 1.82 8.81 12.09
N PHE A 46 1.28 8.74 10.87
CA PHE A 46 1.91 9.32 9.69
C PHE A 46 1.26 10.66 9.38
N ASP A 47 2.09 11.63 9.02
CA ASP A 47 1.61 12.94 8.59
C ASP A 47 0.78 12.78 7.30
N ARG A 48 -0.52 13.04 7.43
CA ARG A 48 -1.48 12.93 6.33
C ARG A 48 -1.18 13.93 5.22
N GLU A 49 -0.72 15.13 5.55
CA GLU A 49 -0.39 16.17 4.57
C GLU A 49 0.82 15.73 3.72
N GLU A 50 1.86 15.18 4.36
CA GLU A 50 3.03 14.65 3.64
C GLU A 50 2.64 13.51 2.68
N MET A 51 1.70 12.65 3.08
CA MET A 51 1.16 11.58 2.23
C MET A 51 0.44 12.15 1.01
N GLU A 52 -0.44 13.13 1.19
CA GLU A 52 -1.22 13.76 0.11
C GLU A 52 -0.35 14.52 -0.88
N GLN A 53 0.63 15.27 -0.38
CA GLN A 53 1.61 15.98 -1.21
C GLN A 53 2.35 15.02 -2.15
N ARG A 54 2.65 13.80 -1.69
CA ARG A 54 3.36 12.77 -2.48
C ARG A 54 2.45 11.91 -3.34
N SER A 55 1.21 11.69 -2.92
CA SER A 55 0.26 10.90 -3.71
C SER A 55 -0.25 11.64 -4.94
N THR A 56 -0.14 12.98 -4.93
CA THR A 56 -0.89 13.91 -5.78
C THR A 56 -2.40 13.72 -5.57
N HIS A 57 -3.23 14.76 -5.71
CA HIS A 57 -4.68 14.68 -5.41
C HIS A 57 -5.40 13.50 -6.11
N LEU A 58 -4.82 12.99 -7.19
CA LEU A 58 -5.27 11.82 -7.93
C LEU A 58 -5.40 10.56 -7.08
N ALA A 59 -4.64 10.37 -5.99
CA ALA A 59 -4.66 9.13 -5.19
C ALA A 59 -5.15 9.32 -3.74
N ALA A 60 -5.84 10.43 -3.44
CA ALA A 60 -6.41 10.69 -2.12
C ALA A 60 -7.42 9.60 -1.69
N ASP A 61 -8.24 9.13 -2.62
CA ASP A 61 -9.17 8.02 -2.43
C ASP A 61 -8.49 6.69 -2.05
N VAL A 62 -7.25 6.48 -2.52
CA VAL A 62 -6.45 5.31 -2.12
C VAL A 62 -5.88 5.49 -0.73
N LEU A 63 -5.46 6.71 -0.36
CA LEU A 63 -5.00 7.01 1.01
C LEU A 63 -6.10 6.77 2.03
N ASP A 64 -7.34 7.15 1.72
CA ASP A 64 -8.51 6.96 2.58
C ASP A 64 -8.86 5.48 2.80
N GLN A 65 -8.42 4.59 1.90
CA GLN A 65 -8.66 3.15 1.95
C GLN A 65 -7.50 2.37 2.58
N ILE A 66 -6.41 3.03 2.98
CA ILE A 66 -5.25 2.35 3.57
C ILE A 66 -5.67 1.67 4.87
N GLN A 67 -5.36 0.39 4.97
CA GLN A 67 -5.53 -0.37 6.20
C GLN A 67 -4.26 -0.28 7.03
N TYR A 68 -4.38 0.18 8.26
CA TYR A 68 -3.28 0.22 9.22
C TYR A 68 -3.43 -0.92 10.22
N VAL A 69 -2.38 -1.72 10.35
CA VAL A 69 -2.35 -2.89 11.25
C VAL A 69 -1.08 -2.88 12.08
N VAL A 70 -1.12 -3.47 13.27
CA VAL A 70 0.02 -3.40 14.21
C VAL A 70 1.09 -4.43 13.85
N SER A 71 0.67 -5.61 13.41
CA SER A 71 1.54 -6.78 13.21
C SER A 71 1.54 -7.27 11.77
N ILE A 72 2.62 -7.95 11.40
CA ILE A 72 2.74 -8.52 10.04
C ILE A 72 1.87 -9.76 9.89
N GLU A 73 1.61 -10.46 10.99
CA GLU A 73 0.73 -11.62 11.06
C GLU A 73 -0.71 -11.24 10.71
N GLU A 74 -1.20 -10.11 11.24
CA GLU A 74 -2.51 -9.55 10.89
C GLU A 74 -2.58 -9.17 9.41
N ALA A 75 -1.53 -8.53 8.89
CA ALA A 75 -1.45 -8.15 7.49
C ALA A 75 -1.47 -9.37 6.56
N LEU A 76 -0.66 -10.39 6.86
CA LEU A 76 -0.39 -11.50 5.94
C LEU A 76 -1.35 -12.69 6.10
N GLY A 77 -2.03 -12.82 7.25
CA GLY A 77 -2.86 -14.00 7.57
C GLY A 77 -4.05 -14.22 6.64
N THR A 78 -4.42 -13.23 5.84
CA THR A 78 -5.52 -13.32 4.86
C THR A 78 -5.07 -13.77 3.47
N PHE A 79 -3.76 -13.83 3.21
CA PHE A 79 -3.20 -14.12 1.90
C PHE A 79 -2.73 -15.58 1.79
N THR A 80 -3.06 -16.24 0.68
CA THR A 80 -2.58 -17.60 0.35
C THR A 80 -1.26 -17.59 -0.41
N TYR A 81 -0.91 -16.46 -1.04
CA TYR A 81 0.32 -16.30 -1.81
C TYR A 81 0.97 -14.97 -1.46
N ILE A 82 2.23 -15.02 -1.03
CA ILE A 82 2.97 -13.88 -0.48
C ILE A 82 4.31 -13.79 -1.21
N VAL A 83 4.64 -12.59 -1.69
CA VAL A 83 5.93 -12.29 -2.32
C VAL A 83 6.62 -11.22 -1.49
N GLY A 84 7.77 -11.55 -0.93
CA GLY A 84 8.65 -10.58 -0.27
C GLY A 84 9.57 -9.91 -1.30
N THR A 85 9.70 -8.58 -1.22
CA THR A 85 10.65 -7.83 -2.04
C THR A 85 11.91 -7.54 -1.24
N THR A 86 13.07 -7.89 -1.79
CA THR A 86 14.39 -7.61 -1.21
C THR A 86 15.26 -6.93 -2.26
N ALA A 87 16.26 -6.17 -1.82
CA ALA A 87 17.21 -5.56 -2.74
C ALA A 87 18.23 -6.56 -3.33
N ARG A 88 18.34 -7.75 -2.72
CA ARG A 88 19.28 -8.82 -3.04
C ARG A 88 18.63 -10.17 -2.81
#